data_AF-A0A1F3SWA7-F1
#
_entry.id   AF-A0A1F3SWA7-F1
#
_cell.length_a   1.000
_cell.length_b   1.000
_cell.length_c   1.000
_cell.angle_alpha   90.00
_cell.angle_beta   90.00
_cell.angle_gamma   90.00
#
_symmetry.space_group_name_H-M   'P 1'
#
loop_
_entity.id
_entity.type
_entity.pdbx_description
1 polymer ?
#
loop_
_entity_poly.entity_id
_entity_poly.type
_entity_poly.pdbx_seq_one_letter_code
_entity_poly.pdbx_strand_id
1 'polypeptide(L)'
;MSVYPHHSLRDYAHSYAGPGVVTLILIWAVSGCRFGNYVEYPQNPDTPMGYYETLPQDLNLCVTTNAASQCVKQPANLTPDIPAKIMSDPVMFLVDEANPADAAIVSAFNRNYSIPISFDPATMDLRLLAQPTEEPLSNTCMDRFNVEAQGKLNRVEKYEITVGSQTVSASGRVSLAFRVTESFQGECADTMDALYECYMESASCTNYDPKVVKATFQPYIDAGLMTAEDIANVTDIGYEVSYQ
;
A
#
# COMPACT_ATOMS: atom_id res chain seq x y z
N MET A 1 54.41 -26.71 32.41
CA MET A 1 54.11 -26.07 31.11
C MET A 1 52.88 -26.76 30.54
N SER A 2 51.79 -26.02 30.48
CA SER A 2 50.46 -26.44 30.02
C SER A 2 50.06 -25.45 28.93
N VAL A 3 49.72 -25.92 27.73
CA VAL A 3 48.92 -25.17 26.75
C VAL A 3 48.11 -26.16 25.89
N TYR A 4 46.81 -26.17 26.21
CA TYR A 4 45.57 -26.31 25.45
C TYR A 4 45.41 -27.20 24.20
N PRO A 5 44.28 -27.95 24.11
CA PRO A 5 43.83 -28.64 22.90
C PRO A 5 42.89 -27.76 22.03
N HIS A 6 42.90 -28.05 20.74
CA HIS A 6 42.00 -27.52 19.72
C HIS A 6 40.54 -27.92 19.99
N HIS A 7 39.65 -26.93 20.10
CA HIS A 7 38.21 -27.12 20.02
C HIS A 7 37.69 -26.90 18.59
N SER A 8 36.85 -27.87 18.20
CA SER A 8 36.02 -27.94 17.00
C SER A 8 35.07 -26.74 16.87
N LEU A 9 35.08 -26.08 15.71
CA LEU A 9 34.04 -25.14 15.28
C LEU A 9 32.92 -25.92 14.56
N ARG A 10 32.09 -26.60 15.36
CA ARG A 10 30.69 -26.86 15.05
C ARG A 10 29.89 -26.03 16.06
N ASP A 11 28.74 -25.55 15.61
CA ASP A 11 27.72 -24.83 16.39
C ASP A 11 27.87 -23.30 16.45
N TYR A 12 27.39 -22.63 15.41
CA TYR A 12 26.59 -21.40 15.56
C TYR A 12 25.53 -21.38 14.44
N ALA A 13 24.48 -22.19 14.63
CA ALA A 13 23.21 -21.97 13.97
C ALA A 13 22.60 -20.72 14.60
N HIS A 14 22.75 -19.58 13.92
CA HIS A 14 22.02 -18.37 14.27
C HIS A 14 20.55 -18.58 13.91
N SER A 15 19.73 -18.71 14.94
CA SER A 15 18.31 -18.36 14.94
C SER A 15 18.15 -16.96 14.33
N TYR A 16 17.71 -16.89 13.08
CA TYR A 16 17.05 -15.71 12.51
C TYR A 16 15.55 -15.98 12.52
N ALA A 17 14.99 -16.14 13.72
CA ALA A 17 13.57 -16.10 13.95
C ALA A 17 13.20 -14.68 14.41
N GLY A 18 12.39 -13.97 13.62
CA GLY A 18 11.64 -12.77 14.02
C GLY A 18 12.47 -11.54 14.38
N PRO A 19 12.55 -10.54 13.47
CA PRO A 19 11.71 -9.36 13.69
C PRO A 19 11.18 -8.64 12.44
N GLY A 20 11.26 -9.21 11.23
CA GLY A 20 10.94 -8.47 9.98
C GLY A 20 9.49 -8.02 9.82
N VAL A 21 8.51 -8.78 10.34
CA VAL A 21 7.08 -8.50 10.12
C VAL A 21 6.54 -7.37 11.03
N VAL A 22 7.30 -6.95 12.05
CA VAL A 22 6.91 -5.81 12.91
C VAL A 22 7.44 -4.47 12.36
N THR A 23 8.39 -4.49 11.42
CA THR A 23 8.98 -3.26 10.87
C THR A 23 8.09 -2.61 9.81
N LEU A 24 7.27 -3.38 9.09
CA LEU A 24 6.36 -2.88 8.04
C LEU A 24 5.21 -2.00 8.57
N ILE A 25 4.83 -2.12 9.84
CA ILE A 25 3.80 -1.26 10.46
C ILE A 25 4.43 -0.03 11.15
N LEU A 26 5.73 -0.08 11.48
CA LEU A 26 6.38 0.98 12.23
C LEU A 26 7.11 2.02 11.37
N ILE A 27 7.54 1.70 10.14
CA ILE A 27 8.18 2.73 9.28
C ILE A 27 7.18 3.81 8.84
N TRP A 28 5.88 3.48 8.75
CA TRP A 28 4.80 4.48 8.63
C TRP A 28 4.51 5.23 9.94
N ALA A 29 4.92 4.69 11.10
CA ALA A 29 4.68 5.29 12.40
C ALA A 29 5.82 6.21 12.88
N VAL A 30 7.07 6.05 12.42
CA VAL A 30 8.22 6.84 12.93
C VAL A 30 8.56 8.07 12.07
N SER A 31 8.10 8.17 10.83
CA SER A 31 7.99 9.47 10.13
C SER A 31 6.68 10.19 10.44
N GLY A 32 5.91 9.67 11.40
CA GLY A 32 4.89 10.41 12.12
C GLY A 32 5.52 11.57 12.89
N CYS A 33 5.86 12.64 12.17
CA CYS A 33 5.70 13.98 12.70
C CYS A 33 4.33 14.00 13.35
N ARG A 34 4.33 14.00 14.68
CA ARG A 34 3.11 14.17 15.46
C ARG A 34 2.47 15.47 14.98
N PHE A 35 1.45 15.39 14.14
CA PHE A 35 0.42 16.43 13.99
C PHE A 35 -0.45 16.46 15.26
N GLY A 36 0.20 16.37 16.43
CA GLY A 36 -0.35 16.44 17.76
C GLY A 36 -0.28 17.88 18.24
N ASN A 37 -1.05 18.73 17.59
CA ASN A 37 -1.76 19.85 18.19
C ASN A 37 -2.60 20.49 17.09
N TYR A 38 -3.89 20.63 17.37
CA TYR A 38 -4.80 21.46 16.59
C TYR A 38 -4.24 22.89 16.58
N VAL A 39 -3.57 23.26 15.49
CA VAL A 39 -3.48 24.65 15.09
C VAL A 39 -4.70 24.86 14.20
N GLU A 40 -5.58 25.75 14.62
CA GLU A 40 -6.60 26.29 13.75
C GLU A 40 -5.83 26.98 12.62
N TYR A 41 -5.64 26.27 11.49
CA TYR A 41 -4.85 26.79 10.40
C TYR A 41 -5.57 28.04 9.89
N PRO A 42 -4.90 29.21 9.87
CA PRO A 42 -5.47 30.37 9.21
C PRO A 42 -5.72 29.95 7.77
N GLN A 43 -7.00 29.82 7.40
CA GLN A 43 -7.35 29.51 6.02
C GLN A 43 -6.88 30.69 5.18
N ASN A 44 -5.70 30.56 4.56
CA ASN A 44 -5.44 31.32 3.36
C ASN A 44 -6.51 30.85 2.36
N PRO A 45 -7.47 31.72 1.98
CA PRO A 45 -8.60 31.32 1.13
C PRO A 45 -8.14 30.79 -0.23
N ASP A 46 -6.89 31.04 -0.61
CA ASP A 46 -6.31 30.63 -1.89
C ASP A 46 -5.74 29.19 -1.87
N THR A 47 -5.44 28.63 -0.70
CA THR A 47 -4.85 27.29 -0.58
C THR A 47 -5.97 26.23 -0.62
N PRO A 48 -5.89 25.21 -1.50
CA PRO A 48 -6.96 24.22 -1.69
C PRO A 48 -7.12 23.20 -0.56
N MET A 49 -6.77 23.55 0.68
CA MET A 49 -6.92 22.67 1.83
C MET A 49 -8.39 22.48 2.22
N GLY A 50 -8.74 21.31 2.74
CA GLY A 50 -10.07 21.03 3.28
C GLY A 50 -10.60 19.65 2.95
N TYR A 51 -11.92 19.48 3.05
CA TYR A 51 -12.58 18.22 2.74
C TYR A 51 -12.91 18.10 1.26
N TYR A 52 -12.71 16.92 0.71
CA TYR A 52 -13.04 16.58 -0.67
C TYR A 52 -13.81 15.27 -0.70
N GLU A 53 -14.86 15.22 -1.51
CA GLU A 53 -15.55 13.96 -1.78
C GLU A 53 -14.62 13.00 -2.52
N THR A 54 -14.80 11.72 -2.22
CA THR A 54 -14.13 10.63 -2.93
C THR A 54 -15.02 9.39 -2.95
N LEU A 55 -15.37 8.89 -4.12
CA LEU A 55 -16.13 7.65 -4.24
C LEU A 55 -15.36 6.64 -5.12
N PRO A 56 -15.10 5.41 -4.62
CA PRO A 56 -14.47 4.39 -5.45
C PRO A 56 -15.41 4.02 -6.60
N GLN A 57 -14.89 4.07 -7.82
CA GLN A 57 -15.62 3.77 -9.04
C GLN A 57 -15.35 2.34 -9.49
N ASP A 58 -14.07 2.04 -9.72
CA ASP A 58 -13.63 0.79 -10.31
C ASP A 58 -12.44 0.22 -9.55
N LEU A 59 -12.45 -1.10 -9.36
CA LEU A 59 -11.29 -1.90 -8.94
C LEU A 59 -10.90 -2.80 -10.11
N ASN A 60 -9.65 -2.76 -10.54
CA ASN A 60 -9.07 -3.73 -11.47
C ASN A 60 -8.03 -4.55 -10.71
N LEU A 61 -8.13 -5.87 -10.78
CA LEU A 61 -7.09 -6.78 -10.31
C LEU A 61 -6.31 -7.27 -11.54
N CYS A 62 -5.00 -7.41 -11.41
CA CYS A 62 -4.11 -7.87 -12.47
C CYS A 62 -3.14 -8.93 -11.94
N VAL A 63 -2.89 -9.94 -12.77
CA VAL A 63 -1.87 -10.97 -12.54
C VAL A 63 -1.04 -11.11 -13.80
N THR A 64 0.28 -11.16 -13.64
CA THR A 64 1.22 -11.56 -14.67
C THR A 64 1.92 -12.83 -14.22
N THR A 65 1.91 -13.82 -15.11
CA THR A 65 2.65 -15.07 -14.99
C THR A 65 3.69 -15.14 -16.10
N ASN A 66 4.57 -16.14 -16.05
CA ASN A 66 5.49 -16.46 -17.14
C ASN A 66 4.79 -16.69 -18.50
N ALA A 67 3.50 -17.03 -18.52
CA ALA A 67 2.76 -17.35 -19.73
C ALA A 67 1.92 -16.18 -20.26
N ALA A 68 1.30 -15.39 -19.37
CA ALA A 68 0.34 -14.35 -19.76
C ALA A 68 0.18 -13.28 -18.67
N SER A 69 -0.27 -12.09 -19.09
CA SER A 69 -0.76 -11.02 -18.21
C SER A 69 -2.26 -10.82 -18.46
N GLN A 70 -3.03 -10.73 -17.37
CA GLN A 70 -4.47 -10.57 -17.42
C GLN A 70 -4.96 -9.66 -16.31
N CYS A 71 -6.02 -8.90 -16.60
CA CYS A 71 -6.70 -8.05 -15.63
C CYS A 71 -8.20 -8.26 -15.71
N VAL A 72 -8.89 -8.15 -14.57
CA VAL A 72 -10.34 -8.20 -14.50
C VAL A 72 -10.86 -7.07 -13.63
N LYS A 73 -11.97 -6.48 -14.07
CA LYS A 73 -12.71 -5.51 -13.29
C LYS A 73 -13.51 -6.22 -12.19
N GLN A 74 -13.39 -5.74 -10.97
CA GLN A 74 -14.08 -6.21 -9.79
C GLN A 74 -14.98 -5.12 -9.20
N PRO A 75 -16.02 -5.49 -8.43
CA PRO A 75 -16.81 -4.54 -7.67
C PRO A 75 -15.94 -3.67 -6.74
N ALA A 76 -16.22 -2.36 -6.72
CA ALA A 76 -15.46 -1.39 -5.92
C ALA A 76 -15.51 -1.66 -4.40
N ASN A 77 -16.52 -2.37 -3.90
CA ASN A 77 -16.61 -2.77 -2.49
C ASN A 77 -15.62 -3.89 -2.10
N LEU A 78 -14.89 -4.46 -3.06
CA LEU A 78 -13.78 -5.39 -2.82
C LEU A 78 -12.41 -4.67 -2.78
N THR A 79 -12.41 -3.34 -2.76
CA THR A 79 -11.17 -2.55 -2.64
C THR A 79 -10.37 -2.98 -1.42
N PRO A 80 -9.05 -3.24 -1.55
CA PRO A 80 -8.21 -3.59 -0.42
C PRO A 80 -8.28 -2.59 0.74
N ASP A 81 -8.11 -3.10 1.96
CA ASP A 81 -8.33 -2.37 3.21
C ASP A 81 -7.59 -1.03 3.31
N ILE A 82 -6.34 -0.96 2.85
CA ILE A 82 -5.50 0.24 2.99
C ILE A 82 -6.05 1.41 2.15
N PRO A 83 -6.19 1.29 0.81
CA PRO A 83 -6.78 2.36 0.01
C PRO A 83 -8.22 2.67 0.44
N ALA A 84 -9.01 1.65 0.82
CA ALA A 84 -10.38 1.86 1.32
C ALA A 84 -10.44 2.69 2.62
N LYS A 85 -9.50 2.48 3.55
CA LYS A 85 -9.42 3.25 4.80
C LYS A 85 -9.00 4.70 4.54
N ILE A 86 -8.00 4.92 3.68
CA ILE A 86 -7.48 6.26 3.39
C ILE A 86 -8.51 7.06 2.60
N MET A 87 -9.02 6.49 1.51
CA MET A 87 -9.91 7.15 0.55
C MET A 87 -11.39 7.00 0.91
N SER A 88 -11.69 6.85 2.20
CA SER A 88 -13.06 6.80 2.72
C SER A 88 -13.72 8.18 2.58
N ASP A 89 -14.93 8.24 2.04
CA ASP A 89 -15.63 9.50 1.76
C ASP A 89 -16.08 10.24 3.03
N PRO A 90 -15.70 11.50 3.25
CA PRO A 90 -14.76 12.32 2.46
C PRO A 90 -13.30 12.15 2.91
N VAL A 91 -12.37 12.57 2.07
CA VAL A 91 -10.95 12.75 2.45
C VAL A 91 -10.66 14.19 2.84
N MET A 92 -9.58 14.36 3.60
CA MET A 92 -9.02 15.68 3.89
C MET A 92 -7.73 15.85 3.08
N PHE A 93 -7.64 16.94 2.33
CA PHE A 93 -6.44 17.36 1.62
C PHE A 93 -5.71 18.42 2.43
N LEU A 94 -4.45 18.15 2.75
CA LEU A 94 -3.55 19.03 3.50
C LEU A 94 -2.38 19.42 2.61
N VAL A 95 -1.95 20.68 2.69
CA VAL A 95 -0.80 21.21 1.95
C VAL A 95 0.20 21.75 2.97
N ASP A 96 1.49 21.48 2.77
CA ASP A 96 2.53 22.12 3.57
C ASP A 96 2.63 23.61 3.18
N GLU A 97 2.46 24.49 4.16
CA GLU A 97 2.59 25.94 3.95
C GLU A 97 4.01 26.35 3.54
N ALA A 98 5.02 25.62 4.01
CA ALA A 98 6.42 25.89 3.69
C ALA A 98 6.79 25.40 2.29
N ASN A 99 6.14 24.34 1.81
CA ASN A 99 6.32 23.81 0.47
C ASN A 99 4.97 23.36 -0.12
N PRO A 100 4.27 24.23 -0.87
CA PRO A 100 2.96 23.89 -1.44
C PRO A 100 2.97 22.71 -2.42
N ALA A 101 4.15 22.26 -2.87
CA ALA A 101 4.27 21.05 -3.67
C ALA A 101 4.16 19.76 -2.86
N ASP A 102 4.33 19.85 -1.53
CA ASP A 102 4.19 18.74 -0.59
C ASP A 102 2.79 18.78 0.01
N ALA A 103 2.02 17.72 -0.21
CA ALA A 103 0.67 17.59 0.29
C ALA A 103 0.44 16.19 0.86
N ALA A 104 -0.72 16.01 1.49
CA ALA A 104 -1.17 14.71 1.94
C ALA A 104 -2.68 14.56 1.78
N ILE A 105 -3.10 13.36 1.39
CA ILE A 105 -4.50 12.92 1.50
C ILE A 105 -4.62 12.11 2.78
N VAL A 106 -5.56 12.48 3.63
CA VAL A 106 -5.77 11.86 4.94
C VAL A 106 -7.22 11.42 5.05
N SER A 107 -7.48 10.26 5.66
CA SER A 107 -8.86 9.86 5.98
C SER A 107 -9.49 10.86 6.94
N ALA A 108 -10.73 11.29 6.65
CA ALA A 108 -11.46 12.16 7.56
C ALA A 108 -11.85 11.46 8.88
N PHE A 109 -11.91 10.12 8.88
CA PHE A 109 -12.33 9.33 10.05
C PHE A 109 -11.15 8.77 10.84
N ASN A 110 -9.99 8.56 10.19
CA ASN A 110 -8.81 8.02 10.86
C ASN A 110 -7.52 8.66 10.35
N ARG A 111 -7.05 9.68 11.09
CA ARG A 111 -5.86 10.46 10.76
C ARG A 111 -4.54 9.68 10.85
N ASN A 112 -4.56 8.44 11.32
CA ASN A 112 -3.37 7.58 11.32
C ASN A 112 -3.03 7.05 9.92
N TYR A 113 -3.93 7.24 8.95
CA TYR A 113 -3.71 6.85 7.56
C TYR A 113 -3.63 8.08 6.67
N SER A 114 -2.48 8.27 6.05
CA SER A 114 -2.23 9.33 5.08
C SER A 114 -1.43 8.81 3.89
N ILE A 115 -1.63 9.44 2.74
CA ILE A 115 -0.82 9.26 1.54
C ILE A 115 -0.10 10.58 1.29
N PRO A 116 1.24 10.63 1.41
CA PRO A 116 1.99 11.79 0.96
C PRO A 116 1.82 11.93 -0.55
N ILE A 117 1.54 13.12 -1.04
CA ILE A 117 1.27 13.35 -2.45
C ILE A 117 1.94 14.65 -2.90
N SER A 118 2.60 14.61 -4.05
CA SER A 118 3.04 15.82 -4.72
C SER A 118 1.84 16.51 -5.35
N PHE A 119 1.76 17.82 -5.16
CA PHE A 119 0.67 18.65 -5.63
C PHE A 119 1.20 19.78 -6.52
N ASP A 120 0.59 19.97 -7.68
CA ASP A 120 0.86 21.14 -8.52
C ASP A 120 -0.28 22.16 -8.35
N PRO A 121 -0.05 23.31 -7.68
CA PRO A 121 -1.10 24.30 -7.47
C PRO A 121 -1.58 24.99 -8.76
N ALA A 122 -0.82 24.94 -9.85
CA ALA A 122 -1.20 25.55 -11.11
C ALA A 122 -2.18 24.68 -11.91
N THR A 123 -1.99 23.36 -11.88
CA THR A 123 -2.80 22.38 -12.62
C THR A 123 -3.81 21.64 -11.74
N MET A 124 -3.65 21.73 -10.43
CA MET A 124 -4.33 20.93 -9.41
C MET A 124 -4.05 19.43 -9.52
N ASP A 125 -2.98 19.03 -10.22
CA ASP A 125 -2.57 17.64 -10.38
C ASP A 125 -2.01 17.07 -9.08
N LEU A 126 -2.26 15.78 -8.87
CA LEU A 126 -1.85 14.99 -7.74
C LEU A 126 -0.99 13.81 -8.20
N ARG A 127 0.16 13.60 -7.56
CA ARG A 127 1.07 12.49 -7.87
C ARG A 127 1.74 11.92 -6.63
N LEU A 128 1.64 10.62 -6.40
CA LEU A 128 2.45 9.95 -5.39
C LEU A 128 3.84 9.63 -5.97
N LEU A 129 4.88 10.09 -5.28
CA LEU A 129 6.27 9.79 -5.59
C LEU A 129 6.84 8.86 -4.52
N ALA A 130 6.26 7.68 -4.37
CA ALA A 130 6.83 6.64 -3.51
C ALA A 130 8.00 5.98 -4.23
N GLN A 131 9.11 5.78 -3.53
CA GLN A 131 10.13 4.86 -4.01
C GLN A 131 9.61 3.43 -3.80
N PRO A 132 9.79 2.52 -4.78
CA PRO A 132 9.50 1.12 -4.57
C PRO A 132 10.26 0.58 -3.35
N THR A 133 9.60 -0.25 -2.57
CA THR A 133 10.23 -1.00 -1.49
C THR A 133 10.65 -2.37 -2.03
N GLU A 134 11.87 -2.78 -1.72
CA GLU A 134 12.43 -4.07 -2.14
C GLU A 134 12.78 -4.88 -0.90
N GLU A 135 12.27 -6.10 -0.81
CA GLU A 135 12.51 -7.04 0.29
C GLU A 135 12.96 -8.40 -0.26
N PRO A 136 14.09 -8.96 0.22
CA PRO A 136 14.53 -10.26 -0.24
C PRO A 136 13.61 -11.36 0.31
N LEU A 137 12.97 -12.12 -0.58
CA LEU A 137 12.26 -13.35 -0.21
C LEU A 137 13.23 -14.52 -0.04
N SER A 138 14.35 -14.48 -0.75
CA SER A 138 15.47 -15.42 -0.64
C SER A 138 16.79 -14.74 -1.07
N ASN A 139 17.88 -15.50 -1.20
CA ASN A 139 19.15 -14.96 -1.68
C ASN A 139 19.13 -14.56 -3.17
N THR A 140 18.17 -15.07 -3.94
CA THR A 140 18.09 -14.90 -5.40
C THR A 140 16.73 -14.35 -5.87
N CYS A 141 15.75 -14.25 -4.97
CA CYS A 141 14.41 -13.74 -5.26
C CYS A 141 14.12 -12.48 -4.42
N MET A 142 13.68 -11.43 -5.10
CA MET A 142 13.31 -10.14 -4.53
C MET A 142 11.81 -9.90 -4.71
N ASP A 143 11.12 -9.52 -3.64
CA ASP A 143 9.82 -8.90 -3.72
C ASP A 143 10.01 -7.39 -3.87
N ARG A 144 9.40 -6.81 -4.91
CA ARG A 144 9.38 -5.38 -5.14
C ARG A 144 7.95 -4.87 -5.14
N PHE A 145 7.64 -4.05 -4.14
CA PHE A 145 6.35 -3.43 -3.98
C PHE A 145 6.39 -1.97 -4.44
N ASN A 146 5.50 -1.63 -5.37
CA ASN A 146 5.38 -0.30 -5.97
C ASN A 146 3.97 0.26 -5.73
N VAL A 147 3.90 1.53 -5.37
CA VAL A 147 2.65 2.26 -5.18
C VAL A 147 2.69 3.53 -5.99
N GLU A 148 1.73 3.68 -6.89
CA GLU A 148 1.56 4.85 -7.73
C GLU A 148 0.19 5.45 -7.47
N ALA A 149 0.12 6.77 -7.45
CA ALA A 149 -1.15 7.46 -7.43
C ALA A 149 -1.08 8.66 -8.37
N GLN A 150 -2.07 8.82 -9.23
CA GLN A 150 -2.16 9.96 -10.12
C GLN A 150 -3.60 10.45 -10.20
N GLY A 151 -3.78 11.76 -10.15
CA GLY A 151 -5.10 12.35 -10.09
C GLY A 151 -5.09 13.86 -10.15
N LYS A 152 -6.20 14.44 -9.71
CA LYS A 152 -6.41 15.89 -9.63
C LYS A 152 -7.45 16.24 -8.57
N LEU A 153 -7.36 17.46 -8.07
CA LEU A 153 -8.41 18.09 -7.29
C LEU A 153 -9.35 18.88 -8.22
N ASN A 154 -10.63 18.58 -8.16
CA ASN A 154 -11.66 19.34 -8.86
C ASN A 154 -12.37 20.24 -7.85
N ARG A 155 -12.16 21.55 -7.95
CA ARG A 155 -12.89 22.52 -7.12
C ARG A 155 -14.37 22.54 -7.53
N VAL A 156 -15.25 22.55 -6.54
CA VAL A 156 -16.68 22.83 -6.75
C VAL A 156 -17.11 23.95 -5.80
N GLU A 157 -18.32 24.49 -5.99
CA GLU A 157 -18.89 25.42 -5.02
C GLU A 157 -18.95 24.74 -3.65
N LYS A 158 -18.62 25.47 -2.57
CA LYS A 158 -18.61 24.92 -1.22
C LYS A 158 -20.02 24.51 -0.78
N TYR A 159 -20.17 23.32 -0.20
CA TYR A 159 -21.43 22.84 0.37
C TYR A 159 -21.16 22.02 1.63
N GLU A 160 -22.20 21.86 2.44
CA GLU A 160 -22.12 21.14 3.70
C GLU A 160 -22.18 19.62 3.49
N ILE A 161 -21.28 18.91 4.17
CA ILE A 161 -21.24 17.44 4.27
C ILE A 161 -21.13 17.04 5.74
N THR A 162 -21.53 15.81 6.06
CA THR A 162 -21.43 15.26 7.42
C THR A 162 -20.23 14.35 7.55
N VAL A 163 -19.35 14.63 8.50
CA VAL A 163 -18.20 13.79 8.86
C VAL A 163 -18.35 13.37 10.31
N GLY A 164 -18.68 12.09 10.52
CA GLY A 164 -19.01 11.58 11.86
C GLY A 164 -20.25 12.30 12.41
N SER A 165 -20.08 13.07 13.49
CA SER A 165 -21.15 13.87 14.10
C SER A 165 -21.08 15.37 13.77
N GLN A 166 -20.16 15.79 12.89
CA GLN A 166 -19.92 17.20 12.57
C GLN A 166 -20.36 17.53 11.14
N THR A 167 -20.93 18.72 10.96
CA THR A 167 -21.15 19.31 9.63
C THR A 167 -19.94 20.15 9.25
N VAL A 168 -19.34 19.85 8.10
CA VAL A 168 -18.16 20.55 7.57
C VAL A 168 -18.43 20.98 6.13
N SER A 169 -17.67 21.94 5.62
CA SER A 169 -17.76 22.34 4.21
C SER A 169 -16.81 21.49 3.36
N ALA A 170 -17.35 20.86 2.31
CA ALA A 170 -16.56 20.32 1.21
C ALA A 170 -16.03 21.47 0.35
N SER A 171 -14.81 21.30 -0.17
CA SER A 171 -14.12 22.25 -1.07
C SER A 171 -14.03 21.75 -2.51
N GLY A 172 -14.38 20.49 -2.78
CA GLY A 172 -14.11 19.86 -4.05
C GLY A 172 -14.38 18.35 -4.09
N ARG A 173 -13.94 17.74 -5.18
CA ARG A 173 -13.84 16.28 -5.36
C ARG A 173 -12.42 15.87 -5.71
N VAL A 174 -11.98 14.73 -5.20
CA VAL A 174 -10.70 14.12 -5.58
C VAL A 174 -10.96 13.08 -6.66
N SER A 175 -10.31 13.23 -7.82
CA SER A 175 -10.23 12.15 -8.79
C SER A 175 -8.83 11.56 -8.74
N LEU A 176 -8.69 10.30 -8.35
CA LEU A 176 -7.39 9.65 -8.14
C LEU A 176 -7.43 8.20 -8.60
N ALA A 177 -6.45 7.79 -9.40
CA ALA A 177 -6.15 6.38 -9.64
C ALA A 177 -5.01 5.96 -8.72
N PHE A 178 -5.23 4.91 -7.92
CA PHE A 178 -4.26 4.35 -6.99
C PHE A 178 -3.90 2.94 -7.46
N ARG A 179 -2.65 2.74 -7.87
CA ARG A 179 -2.14 1.49 -8.40
C ARG A 179 -1.10 0.91 -7.44
N VAL A 180 -1.26 -0.36 -7.13
CA VAL A 180 -0.31 -1.14 -6.35
C VAL A 180 0.15 -2.32 -7.19
N THR A 181 1.46 -2.58 -7.19
CA THR A 181 2.05 -3.70 -7.90
C THR A 181 3.11 -4.34 -7.02
N GLU A 182 3.05 -5.65 -6.90
CA GLU A 182 4.02 -6.50 -6.23
C GLU A 182 4.67 -7.38 -7.30
N SER A 183 5.99 -7.29 -7.44
CA SER A 183 6.78 -7.93 -8.48
C SER A 183 7.81 -8.87 -7.88
N PHE A 184 7.83 -10.12 -8.32
CA PHE A 184 8.79 -11.13 -7.91
C PHE A 184 9.94 -11.22 -8.93
N GLN A 185 11.11 -10.70 -8.55
CA GLN A 185 12.26 -10.50 -9.46
C GLN A 185 13.46 -11.38 -9.09
N GLY A 186 14.16 -11.89 -10.12
CA GLY A 186 15.34 -12.74 -9.96
C GLY A 186 15.06 -14.22 -10.21
N GLU A 187 15.77 -15.12 -9.53
CA GLU A 187 15.53 -16.56 -9.60
C GLU A 187 14.53 -16.94 -8.51
N CYS A 188 13.24 -16.79 -8.82
CA CYS A 188 12.14 -16.95 -7.88
C CYS A 188 11.44 -18.32 -7.93
N ALA A 189 11.76 -19.23 -8.85
CA ALA A 189 11.03 -20.49 -9.04
C ALA A 189 10.83 -21.28 -7.74
N ASP A 190 11.93 -21.61 -7.03
CA ASP A 190 11.87 -22.35 -5.77
C ASP A 190 11.11 -21.59 -4.66
N THR A 191 11.21 -20.25 -4.66
CA THR A 191 10.51 -19.39 -3.70
C THR A 191 9.01 -19.37 -3.96
N MET A 192 8.60 -19.25 -5.23
CA MET A 192 7.19 -19.25 -5.62
C MET A 192 6.56 -20.64 -5.43
N ASP A 193 7.31 -21.72 -5.65
CA ASP A 193 6.89 -23.09 -5.31
C ASP A 193 6.64 -23.23 -3.80
N ALA A 194 7.54 -22.71 -2.96
CA ALA A 194 7.34 -22.73 -1.51
C ALA A 194 6.14 -21.88 -1.05
N LEU A 195 5.86 -20.75 -1.72
CA LEU A 195 4.67 -19.95 -1.47
C LEU A 195 3.39 -20.68 -1.89
N TYR A 196 3.40 -21.38 -3.02
CA TYR A 196 2.31 -22.25 -3.45
C TYR A 196 2.04 -23.37 -2.42
N GLU A 197 3.08 -24.08 -1.97
CA GLU A 197 2.94 -25.13 -0.95
C GLU A 197 2.37 -24.57 0.35
N CYS A 198 2.85 -23.39 0.78
CA CYS A 198 2.35 -22.70 1.97
C CYS A 198 0.88 -22.26 1.83
N TYR A 199 0.46 -21.83 0.63
CA TYR A 199 -0.92 -21.46 0.33
C TYR A 199 -1.86 -22.67 0.46
N MET A 200 -1.46 -23.81 -0.11
CA MET A 200 -2.23 -25.05 -0.11
C MET A 200 -2.28 -25.71 1.27
N GLU A 201 -1.14 -25.77 1.96
CA GLU A 201 -0.97 -26.42 3.24
C GLU A 201 -0.28 -25.50 4.23
N SER A 202 -1.05 -24.89 5.14
CA SER A 202 -0.51 -23.93 6.11
C SER A 202 0.58 -24.50 7.03
N ALA A 203 0.65 -25.83 7.17
CA ALA A 203 1.69 -26.52 7.95
C ALA A 203 3.05 -26.56 7.24
N SER A 204 3.08 -26.35 5.91
CA SER A 204 4.29 -26.33 5.08
C SER A 204 4.97 -24.96 5.05
N CYS A 205 4.34 -23.95 5.65
CA CYS A 205 4.89 -22.60 5.77
C CYS A 205 6.06 -22.55 6.76
N THR A 206 7.28 -22.77 6.29
CA THR A 206 8.48 -22.74 7.13
C THR A 206 8.96 -21.30 7.39
N ASN A 207 8.91 -20.43 6.36
CA ASN A 207 9.45 -19.07 6.40
C ASN A 207 8.42 -17.96 6.13
N TYR A 208 7.15 -18.33 5.93
CA TYR A 208 6.09 -17.41 5.53
C TYR A 208 4.93 -17.49 6.51
N ASP A 209 4.22 -16.38 6.72
CA ASP A 209 2.95 -16.43 7.45
C ASP A 209 1.85 -16.90 6.48
N PRO A 210 1.21 -18.07 6.72
CA PRO A 210 0.14 -18.57 5.86
C PRO A 210 -1.00 -17.57 5.67
N LYS A 211 -1.27 -16.70 6.65
CA LYS A 211 -2.31 -15.68 6.53
C LYS A 211 -1.93 -14.60 5.54
N VAL A 212 -0.67 -14.20 5.52
CA VAL A 212 -0.15 -13.21 4.58
C VAL A 212 -0.17 -13.79 3.17
N VAL A 213 0.37 -15.00 2.98
CA VAL A 213 0.36 -15.68 1.67
C VAL A 213 -1.07 -15.81 1.12
N LYS A 214 -2.04 -16.21 1.95
CA LYS A 214 -3.44 -16.25 1.53
C LYS A 214 -4.00 -14.87 1.22
N ALA A 215 -3.74 -13.85 2.06
CA ALA A 215 -4.22 -12.50 1.81
C ALA A 215 -3.64 -11.90 0.51
N THR A 216 -2.42 -12.28 0.13
CA THR A 216 -1.76 -11.87 -1.10
C THR A 216 -2.43 -12.49 -2.33
N PHE A 217 -2.59 -13.82 -2.39
CA PHE A 217 -3.03 -14.49 -3.62
C PHE A 217 -4.54 -14.75 -3.73
N GLN A 218 -5.25 -14.93 -2.62
CA GLN A 218 -6.68 -15.31 -2.62
C GLN A 218 -7.57 -14.33 -3.41
N PRO A 219 -7.41 -12.99 -3.33
CA PRO A 219 -8.25 -12.07 -4.10
C PRO A 219 -8.20 -12.31 -5.62
N TYR A 220 -7.04 -12.69 -6.15
CA TYR A 220 -6.84 -12.95 -7.57
C TYR A 220 -7.41 -14.31 -7.99
N ILE A 221 -7.33 -15.30 -7.10
CA ILE A 221 -7.95 -16.62 -7.29
C ILE A 221 -9.48 -16.50 -7.26
N ASP A 222 -10.03 -15.77 -6.30
CA ASP A 222 -11.48 -15.52 -6.18
C ASP A 222 -12.02 -14.75 -7.39
N ALA A 223 -11.19 -13.87 -7.96
CA ALA A 223 -11.48 -13.13 -9.17
C ALA A 223 -11.38 -13.96 -10.46
N GLY A 224 -10.92 -15.21 -10.37
CA GLY A 224 -10.72 -16.11 -11.51
C GLY A 224 -9.56 -15.71 -12.43
N LEU A 225 -8.63 -14.87 -11.94
CA LEU A 225 -7.42 -14.47 -12.68
C LEU A 225 -6.31 -15.51 -12.60
N MET A 226 -6.38 -16.45 -11.66
CA MET A 226 -5.40 -17.50 -11.52
C MET A 226 -5.97 -18.65 -10.69
N THR A 227 -5.36 -19.80 -10.79
CA THR A 227 -5.53 -20.94 -9.88
C THR A 227 -4.46 -20.89 -8.78
N ALA A 228 -4.55 -21.77 -7.78
CA ALA A 228 -3.51 -21.84 -6.75
C ALA A 228 -2.19 -22.32 -7.36
N GLU A 229 -2.25 -23.26 -8.29
CA GLU A 229 -1.11 -23.84 -8.99
C GLU A 229 -0.33 -22.81 -9.80
N ASP A 230 -1.00 -21.74 -10.25
CA ASP A 230 -0.34 -20.65 -10.97
C ASP A 230 0.58 -19.81 -10.08
N ILE A 231 0.46 -19.85 -8.74
CA ILE A 231 1.32 -19.10 -7.80
C ILE A 231 2.80 -19.35 -8.10
N ALA A 232 3.17 -20.60 -8.39
CA ALA A 232 4.53 -21.02 -8.74
C ALA A 232 5.13 -20.25 -9.95
N ASN A 233 4.27 -19.68 -10.81
CA ASN A 233 4.65 -19.03 -12.06
C ASN A 233 4.33 -17.53 -12.09
N VAL A 234 3.83 -16.96 -11.00
CA VAL A 234 3.51 -15.53 -10.89
C VAL A 234 4.80 -14.71 -10.90
N THR A 235 4.83 -13.66 -11.73
CA THR A 235 5.90 -12.66 -11.73
C THR A 235 5.42 -11.34 -11.17
N ASP A 236 4.13 -11.00 -11.36
CA ASP A 236 3.55 -9.76 -10.83
C ASP A 236 2.10 -9.99 -10.43
N ILE A 237 1.68 -9.33 -9.36
CA ILE A 237 0.29 -9.12 -9.01
C ILE A 237 0.07 -7.66 -8.70
N GLY A 238 -1.15 -7.17 -8.89
CA GLY A 238 -1.43 -5.79 -8.58
C GLY A 238 -2.88 -5.44 -8.71
N TYR A 239 -3.22 -4.27 -8.19
CA TYR A 239 -4.55 -3.73 -8.33
C TYR A 239 -4.51 -2.24 -8.63
N GLU A 240 -5.54 -1.77 -9.30
CA GLU A 240 -5.79 -0.35 -9.54
C GLU A 240 -7.19 0.00 -9.07
N VAL A 241 -7.29 1.01 -8.21
CA VAL A 241 -8.56 1.57 -7.74
C VAL A 241 -8.69 2.97 -8.28
N SER A 242 -9.81 3.28 -8.92
CA SER A 242 -10.13 4.65 -9.33
C SER A 242 -11.17 5.27 -8.41
N TYR A 243 -10.96 6.53 -8.05
CA TYR A 243 -11.84 7.36 -7.23
C TYR A 243 -12.28 8.58 -8.03
N GLN A 244 -13.53 9.04 -7.83
CA GLN A 244 -14.09 10.26 -8.42
C GLN A 244 -15.02 11.01 -7.46
#